data_AF-A0A1V2UJD3-F1
#
_entry.id   AF-A0A1V2UJD3-F1
#
_cell.length_a   1.000
_cell.length_b   1.000
_cell.length_c   1.000
_cell.angle_alpha   90.00
_cell.angle_beta   90.00
_cell.angle_gamma   90.00
#
_symmetry.space_group_name_H-M   'P 1'
#
loop_
_entity.id
_entity.type
_entity.pdbx_description
1 polymer ?
#
loop_
_entity_poly.entity_id
_entity_poly.type
_entity_poly.pdbx_seq_one_letter_code
_entity_poly.pdbx_strand_id
1 'polypeptide(L)'
;MKKKAYLTIGSCFVFLVPFLLFLGVFSSSQNGDTSTFDPMTPQEEVALEVANFVQQQGGTKEFAAAWIGNMEHESGLIPSRIQSDLAFNPIWAYNPAIGGYAIGLAQWDSGRRVNLLNRAEEQKRKWEEVAIQMDFAWYHDGSDSTLLKNMSSGTDTESLAVDILKHWERAGTKDDSLEQNKRKTSANNWYQRLFEGSLGNGSANIGGGKIDILEDVMGQMINGGQCYGLTAYYVQKLGGPQLMGSGFMYAESIGSDYDWKAYDWEVIFNPKYSELKAGDVINWYAGQALSPGTYGHTGIIASIEGEGKFTTYEQNAGQGQICARYSRQWGREFTRVSSIIRKK
;
A
#
# COMPACT_ATOMS: atom_id res chain seq x y z
N MET A 1 49.76 -64.48 28.76
CA MET A 1 50.38 -63.55 27.77
C MET A 1 49.28 -62.97 26.87
N LYS A 2 49.42 -61.67 26.57
CA LYS A 2 48.46 -60.71 26.00
C LYS A 2 47.58 -61.21 24.83
N LYS A 3 46.28 -60.84 24.85
CA LYS A 3 45.49 -60.56 23.64
C LYS A 3 44.70 -59.26 23.84
N LYS A 4 44.95 -58.29 22.96
CA LYS A 4 44.29 -56.98 22.88
C LYS A 4 42.97 -57.14 22.12
N ALA A 5 41.91 -56.50 22.61
CA ALA A 5 40.63 -56.37 21.93
C ALA A 5 40.67 -55.21 20.92
N TYR A 6 40.10 -55.43 19.73
CA TYR A 6 39.81 -54.39 18.75
C TYR A 6 38.30 -54.12 18.74
N LEU A 7 37.94 -52.84 18.82
CA LEU A 7 36.59 -52.30 18.81
C LEU A 7 36.15 -52.09 17.35
N THR A 8 35.09 -52.77 16.91
CA THR A 8 34.47 -52.60 15.60
C THR A 8 33.43 -51.48 15.70
N ILE A 9 33.62 -50.39 14.95
CA ILE A 9 32.66 -49.29 14.82
C ILE A 9 31.74 -49.60 13.64
N GLY A 10 30.43 -49.71 13.91
CA GLY A 10 29.39 -49.91 12.90
C GLY A 10 29.13 -48.64 12.08
N SER A 11 29.01 -48.81 10.76
CA SER A 11 28.61 -47.75 9.84
C SER A 11 27.08 -47.63 9.80
N CYS A 12 26.54 -46.50 10.23
CA CYS A 12 25.17 -46.09 9.94
C CYS A 12 25.12 -45.41 8.57
N PHE A 13 24.31 -45.97 7.68
CA PHE A 13 23.85 -45.36 6.44
C PHE A 13 23.08 -44.07 6.74
N VAL A 14 23.55 -42.94 6.21
CA VAL A 14 22.79 -41.69 6.13
C VAL A 14 22.67 -41.32 4.65
N PHE A 15 21.43 -41.18 4.20
CA PHE A 15 21.04 -40.73 2.87
C PHE A 15 21.63 -39.35 2.56
N LEU A 16 22.45 -39.26 1.52
CA LEU A 16 22.90 -38.00 0.90
C LEU A 16 21.99 -37.70 -0.30
N VAL A 17 21.11 -36.71 -0.15
CA VAL A 17 20.41 -36.06 -1.26
C VAL A 17 21.38 -35.04 -1.87
N PRO A 18 21.62 -35.04 -3.20
CA PRO A 18 22.51 -34.08 -3.82
C PRO A 18 21.81 -32.73 -4.00
N PHE A 19 22.33 -31.71 -3.32
CA PHE A 19 22.01 -30.32 -3.58
C PHE A 19 22.65 -29.93 -4.92
N LEU A 20 21.85 -29.92 -6.00
CA LEU A 20 22.27 -29.43 -7.31
C LEU A 20 22.35 -27.91 -7.27
N LEU A 21 23.56 -27.39 -7.08
CA LEU A 21 23.98 -26.03 -7.41
C LEU A 21 23.78 -25.80 -8.92
N PHE A 22 22.73 -25.07 -9.29
CA PHE A 22 22.67 -24.40 -10.59
C PHE A 22 23.28 -23.00 -10.47
N LEU A 23 24.57 -22.92 -10.80
CA LEU A 23 25.24 -21.70 -11.27
C LEU A 23 25.06 -21.67 -12.78
N GLY A 24 24.32 -20.68 -13.29
CA GLY A 24 23.98 -20.61 -14.71
C GLY A 24 23.48 -19.24 -15.18
N VAL A 25 24.43 -18.32 -15.37
CA VAL A 25 24.46 -17.25 -16.38
C VAL A 25 23.44 -16.12 -16.25
N PHE A 26 23.94 -14.98 -15.77
CA PHE A 26 23.36 -13.65 -15.95
C PHE A 26 23.18 -13.34 -17.44
N SER A 27 21.94 -13.13 -17.86
CA SER A 27 21.63 -12.21 -18.96
C SER A 27 21.11 -10.92 -18.33
N SER A 28 21.88 -9.85 -18.46
CA SER A 28 21.51 -8.52 -18.00
C SER A 28 20.37 -7.97 -18.86
N SER A 29 19.15 -8.06 -18.37
CA SER A 29 18.13 -7.04 -18.62
C SER A 29 17.91 -6.30 -17.31
N GLN A 30 18.27 -5.02 -17.27
CA GLN A 30 17.89 -4.15 -16.16
C GLN A 30 16.36 -4.08 -16.11
N ASN A 31 15.75 -4.80 -15.19
CA ASN A 31 14.32 -4.78 -14.87
C ASN A 31 14.19 -5.25 -13.41
N GLY A 32 14.00 -4.33 -12.46
CA GLY A 32 14.07 -4.61 -11.01
C GLY A 32 13.14 -5.74 -10.55
N ASP A 33 13.72 -6.78 -9.97
CA ASP A 33 13.03 -7.97 -9.44
C ASP A 33 12.52 -7.68 -8.01
N THR A 34 11.43 -8.31 -7.55
CA THR A 34 10.93 -8.20 -6.16
C THR A 34 11.98 -8.67 -5.13
N SER A 35 13.05 -9.31 -5.59
CA SER A 35 14.22 -9.73 -4.80
C SER A 35 14.82 -8.68 -3.86
N THR A 36 14.58 -7.39 -4.06
CA THR A 36 15.07 -6.29 -3.20
C THR A 36 13.98 -5.65 -2.33
N PHE A 37 12.74 -6.13 -2.42
CA PHE A 37 11.61 -5.63 -1.65
C PHE A 37 11.54 -6.31 -0.28
N ASP A 38 11.59 -5.50 0.79
CA ASP A 38 11.39 -5.94 2.17
C ASP A 38 10.01 -5.43 2.66
N PRO A 39 9.01 -6.31 2.86
CA PRO A 39 7.69 -5.91 3.31
C PRO A 39 7.75 -5.46 4.78
N MET A 40 7.16 -4.30 5.07
CA MET A 40 7.13 -3.70 6.40
C MET A 40 5.75 -3.82 7.06
N THR A 41 4.72 -4.22 6.31
CA THR A 41 3.33 -4.37 6.77
C THR A 41 2.71 -5.67 6.28
N PRO A 42 1.65 -6.19 6.96
CA PRO A 42 0.92 -7.36 6.48
C PRO A 42 0.35 -7.20 5.06
N GLN A 43 -0.04 -5.98 4.68
CA GLN A 43 -0.52 -5.67 3.33
C GLN A 43 0.60 -5.75 2.30
N GLU A 44 1.81 -5.29 2.65
CA GLU A 44 2.98 -5.43 1.79
C GLU A 44 3.42 -6.89 1.65
N GLU A 45 3.28 -7.71 2.70
CA GLU A 45 3.50 -9.18 2.61
C GLU A 45 2.51 -9.81 1.62
N VAL A 46 1.23 -9.48 1.71
CA VAL A 46 0.19 -9.94 0.78
C VAL A 46 0.47 -9.49 -0.65
N ALA A 47 0.81 -8.21 -0.85
CA ALA A 47 1.14 -7.68 -2.17
C ALA A 47 2.35 -8.41 -2.78
N LEU A 48 3.39 -8.67 -1.97
CA LEU A 48 4.56 -9.44 -2.39
C LEU A 48 4.19 -10.88 -2.77
N GLU A 49 3.34 -11.56 -1.99
CA GLU A 49 2.85 -12.90 -2.32
C GLU A 49 2.09 -12.94 -3.65
N VAL A 50 1.21 -11.96 -3.90
CA VAL A 50 0.46 -11.84 -5.17
C VAL A 50 1.42 -11.57 -6.34
N ALA A 51 2.34 -10.62 -6.18
CA ALA A 51 3.32 -10.29 -7.21
C ALA A 51 4.21 -11.48 -7.57
N ASN A 52 4.69 -12.22 -6.56
CA ASN A 52 5.48 -13.42 -6.76
C ASN A 52 4.68 -14.51 -7.47
N PHE A 53 3.42 -14.73 -7.10
CA PHE A 53 2.54 -15.67 -7.80
C PHE A 53 2.42 -15.29 -9.28
N VAL A 54 2.08 -14.04 -9.59
CA VAL A 54 1.92 -13.58 -10.98
C VAL A 54 3.19 -13.77 -11.79
N GLN A 55 4.35 -13.36 -11.26
CA GLN A 55 5.63 -13.50 -11.96
C GLN A 55 6.01 -14.97 -12.18
N GLN A 56 5.71 -15.86 -11.22
CA GLN A 56 5.93 -17.31 -11.39
C GLN A 56 5.07 -17.91 -12.50
N GLN A 57 3.90 -17.33 -12.80
CA GLN A 57 3.05 -17.74 -13.92
C GLN A 57 3.43 -17.06 -15.25
N GLY A 58 4.51 -16.28 -15.29
CA GLY A 58 4.96 -15.53 -16.47
C GLY A 58 4.16 -14.26 -16.76
N GLY A 59 3.36 -13.78 -15.80
CA GLY A 59 2.68 -12.49 -15.91
C GLY A 59 3.63 -11.30 -15.75
N THR A 60 3.23 -10.15 -16.27
CA THR A 60 4.01 -8.91 -16.21
C THR A 60 3.92 -8.24 -14.84
N LYS A 61 4.88 -7.34 -14.56
CA LYS A 61 4.92 -6.54 -13.34
C LYS A 61 3.79 -5.52 -13.31
N GLU A 62 3.45 -4.98 -14.47
CA GLU A 62 2.36 -4.03 -14.70
C GLU A 62 1.03 -4.67 -14.34
N PHE A 63 0.80 -5.91 -14.80
CA PHE A 63 -0.39 -6.67 -14.42
C PHE A 63 -0.42 -7.01 -12.93
N ALA A 64 0.69 -7.47 -12.36
CA ALA A 64 0.77 -7.75 -10.91
C ALA A 64 0.36 -6.51 -10.10
N ALA A 65 0.94 -5.36 -10.41
CA ALA A 65 0.66 -4.11 -9.73
C ALA A 65 -0.80 -3.63 -9.94
N ALA A 66 -1.32 -3.74 -11.17
CA ALA A 66 -2.72 -3.42 -11.47
C ALA A 66 -3.73 -4.30 -10.73
N TRP A 67 -3.41 -5.58 -10.56
CA TRP A 67 -4.28 -6.53 -9.86
C TRP A 67 -4.26 -6.28 -8.34
N ILE A 68 -3.07 -6.09 -7.76
CA ILE A 68 -2.90 -5.71 -6.35
C ILE A 68 -3.63 -4.39 -6.07
N GLY A 69 -3.48 -3.40 -6.96
CA GLY A 69 -4.15 -2.12 -6.80
C GLY A 69 -5.67 -2.20 -6.84
N ASN A 70 -6.25 -3.19 -7.54
CA ASN A 70 -7.67 -3.46 -7.42
C ASN A 70 -8.02 -4.14 -6.09
N MET A 71 -7.26 -5.16 -5.66
CA MET A 71 -7.49 -5.85 -4.39
C MET A 71 -7.35 -4.92 -3.17
N GLU A 72 -6.50 -3.89 -3.23
CA GLU A 72 -6.38 -2.86 -2.19
C GLU A 72 -7.70 -2.12 -1.97
N HIS A 73 -8.44 -1.82 -3.03
CA HIS A 73 -9.73 -1.15 -2.92
C HIS A 73 -10.87 -2.09 -2.54
N GLU A 74 -10.83 -3.34 -3.01
CA GLU A 74 -11.84 -4.35 -2.66
C GLU A 74 -11.74 -4.77 -1.19
N SER A 75 -10.52 -5.00 -0.71
CA SER A 75 -10.30 -5.66 0.59
C SER A 75 -9.31 -4.94 1.51
N GLY A 76 -8.65 -3.87 1.07
CA GLY A 76 -7.51 -3.31 1.81
C GLY A 76 -6.32 -4.27 1.87
N LEU A 77 -6.23 -5.20 0.91
CA LEU A 77 -5.29 -6.33 0.90
C LEU A 77 -5.41 -7.23 2.14
N ILE A 78 -6.62 -7.38 2.67
CA ILE A 78 -6.91 -8.26 3.80
C ILE A 78 -7.55 -9.54 3.24
N PRO A 79 -6.82 -10.66 3.15
CA PRO A 79 -7.33 -11.87 2.50
C PRO A 79 -8.45 -12.54 3.31
N SER A 80 -8.59 -12.26 4.60
CA SER A 80 -9.70 -12.77 5.42
C SER A 80 -10.92 -11.85 5.44
N ARG A 81 -10.93 -10.73 4.70
CA ARG A 81 -12.02 -9.76 4.79
C ARG A 81 -13.30 -10.32 4.20
N ILE A 82 -14.39 -10.14 4.95
CA ILE A 82 -15.77 -10.36 4.51
C ILE A 82 -16.40 -8.98 4.35
N GLN A 83 -17.24 -8.81 3.33
CA GLN A 83 -17.88 -7.54 3.01
C GLN A 83 -18.52 -6.90 4.24
N SER A 84 -18.32 -5.58 4.37
CA SER A 84 -18.77 -4.79 5.54
C SER A 84 -18.19 -5.28 6.88
N ASP A 85 -17.06 -5.99 6.85
CA ASP A 85 -16.38 -6.60 7.99
C ASP A 85 -17.31 -7.50 8.84
N LEU A 86 -18.27 -8.16 8.18
CA LEU A 86 -19.18 -9.09 8.83
C LEU A 86 -18.43 -10.34 9.34
N ALA A 87 -18.93 -10.92 10.43
CA ALA A 87 -18.42 -12.20 10.93
C ALA A 87 -18.78 -13.34 9.96
N PHE A 88 -17.93 -14.36 9.86
CA PHE A 88 -18.17 -15.55 9.05
C PHE A 88 -19.43 -16.30 9.49
N ASN A 89 -20.35 -16.52 8.55
CA ASN A 89 -21.60 -17.22 8.74
C ASN A 89 -21.68 -18.38 7.74
N PRO A 90 -21.58 -19.65 8.16
CA PRO A 90 -21.53 -20.79 7.24
C PRO A 90 -22.82 -20.95 6.42
N ILE A 91 -23.97 -20.50 6.93
CA ILE A 91 -25.25 -20.57 6.20
C ILE A 91 -25.22 -19.60 5.01
N TRP A 92 -24.57 -18.44 5.16
CA TRP A 92 -24.50 -17.43 4.11
C TRP A 92 -23.32 -17.66 3.17
N ALA A 93 -22.17 -18.03 3.74
CA ALA A 93 -20.94 -18.27 3.01
C ALA A 93 -21.11 -19.32 1.90
N TYR A 94 -21.77 -20.45 2.20
CA TYR A 94 -21.98 -21.56 1.26
C TYR A 94 -23.28 -21.46 0.44
N ASN A 95 -24.02 -20.36 0.55
CA ASN A 95 -25.24 -20.16 -0.23
C ASN A 95 -24.97 -19.25 -1.44
N PRO A 96 -25.01 -19.76 -2.69
CA PRO A 96 -24.69 -18.97 -3.87
C PRO A 96 -25.77 -17.93 -4.23
N ALA A 97 -26.97 -18.02 -3.65
CA ALA A 97 -28.06 -17.08 -3.88
C ALA A 97 -27.99 -15.82 -3.01
N ILE A 98 -27.09 -15.78 -2.02
CA ILE A 98 -26.89 -14.61 -1.16
C ILE A 98 -25.79 -13.72 -1.77
N GLY A 99 -26.18 -12.53 -2.20
CA GLY A 99 -25.27 -11.44 -2.54
C GLY A 99 -25.02 -10.51 -1.35
N GLY A 100 -24.02 -9.62 -1.47
CA GLY A 100 -23.66 -8.66 -0.42
C GLY A 100 -22.90 -9.29 0.75
N TYR A 101 -22.30 -10.46 0.51
CA TYR A 101 -21.51 -11.20 1.50
C TYR A 101 -20.19 -11.67 0.90
N ALA A 102 -19.55 -10.78 0.14
CA ALA A 102 -18.32 -11.06 -0.57
C ALA A 102 -17.15 -11.39 0.37
N ILE A 103 -16.16 -12.17 -0.09
CA ILE A 103 -14.99 -12.57 0.71
C ILE A 103 -13.68 -12.43 -0.03
N GLY A 104 -12.59 -12.28 0.71
CA GLY A 104 -11.23 -12.38 0.18
C GLY A 104 -10.73 -11.11 -0.48
N LEU A 105 -9.53 -11.23 -1.07
CA LEU A 105 -8.79 -10.10 -1.65
C LEU A 105 -9.58 -9.36 -2.73
N ALA A 106 -10.27 -10.11 -3.60
CA ALA A 106 -11.06 -9.58 -4.70
C ALA A 106 -12.57 -9.50 -4.39
N GLN A 107 -12.97 -9.71 -3.13
CA GLN A 107 -14.38 -9.70 -2.73
C GLN A 107 -15.25 -10.59 -3.65
N TRP A 108 -14.90 -11.87 -3.78
CA TRP A 108 -15.72 -12.83 -4.49
C TRP A 108 -17.08 -12.98 -3.80
N ASP A 109 -18.17 -12.79 -4.54
CA ASP A 109 -19.54 -12.87 -4.04
C ASP A 109 -20.34 -13.99 -4.72
N SER A 110 -21.50 -14.32 -4.15
CA SER A 110 -22.47 -15.27 -4.69
C SER A 110 -21.82 -16.62 -5.07
N GLY A 111 -22.00 -17.13 -6.29
CA GLY A 111 -21.43 -18.40 -6.72
C GLY A 111 -19.89 -18.45 -6.69
N ARG A 112 -19.20 -17.33 -6.98
CA ARG A 112 -17.73 -17.30 -6.97
C ARG A 112 -17.18 -17.47 -5.55
N ARG A 113 -17.84 -16.86 -4.55
CA ARG A 113 -17.55 -17.11 -3.12
C ARG A 113 -17.60 -18.59 -2.78
N VAL A 114 -18.72 -19.24 -3.12
CA VAL A 114 -18.94 -20.65 -2.80
C VAL A 114 -17.87 -21.53 -3.46
N ASN A 115 -17.50 -21.24 -4.70
CA ASN A 115 -16.47 -21.98 -5.42
C ASN A 115 -15.09 -21.81 -4.77
N LEU A 116 -14.73 -20.61 -4.29
CA LEU A 116 -13.50 -20.39 -3.52
C LEU A 116 -13.49 -21.19 -2.21
N LEU A 117 -14.59 -21.19 -1.45
CA LEU A 117 -14.71 -21.99 -0.22
C LEU A 117 -14.53 -23.49 -0.51
N ASN A 118 -15.24 -24.01 -1.52
CA ASN A 118 -15.12 -25.42 -1.92
C ASN A 118 -13.69 -25.77 -2.35
N ARG A 119 -13.01 -24.87 -3.08
CA ARG A 119 -11.62 -25.06 -3.46
C ARG A 119 -10.70 -25.15 -2.25
N ALA A 120 -10.89 -24.29 -1.26
CA ALA A 120 -10.14 -24.33 -0.01
C ALA A 120 -10.34 -25.67 0.72
N GLU A 121 -11.58 -26.15 0.81
CA GLU A 121 -11.92 -27.46 1.40
C GLU A 121 -11.28 -28.63 0.65
N GLU A 122 -11.35 -28.65 -0.68
CA GLU A 122 -10.73 -29.65 -1.54
C GLU A 122 -9.22 -29.74 -1.31
N GLN A 123 -8.56 -28.58 -1.17
CA GLN A 123 -7.13 -28.47 -0.89
C GLN A 123 -6.79 -28.69 0.59
N LYS A 124 -7.80 -28.81 1.47
CA LYS A 124 -7.65 -28.87 2.93
C LYS A 124 -6.84 -27.71 3.49
N ARG A 125 -7.05 -26.53 2.93
CA ARG A 125 -6.39 -25.26 3.31
C ARG A 125 -7.44 -24.23 3.68
N LYS A 126 -7.00 -23.14 4.30
CA LYS A 126 -7.89 -22.04 4.66
C LYS A 126 -8.15 -21.15 3.46
N TRP A 127 -9.38 -20.69 3.28
CA TRP A 127 -9.73 -19.81 2.16
C TRP A 127 -9.09 -18.43 2.30
N GLU A 128 -8.72 -18.04 3.53
CA GLU A 128 -8.02 -16.81 3.89
C GLU A 128 -6.55 -16.80 3.46
N GLU A 129 -6.00 -17.93 2.99
CA GLU A 129 -4.62 -18.00 2.52
C GLU A 129 -4.51 -17.39 1.12
N VAL A 130 -3.60 -16.43 0.92
CA VAL A 130 -3.36 -15.75 -0.37
C VAL A 130 -3.14 -16.77 -1.48
N ALA A 131 -2.32 -17.80 -1.23
CA ALA A 131 -2.04 -18.86 -2.19
C ALA A 131 -3.30 -19.62 -2.66
N ILE A 132 -4.29 -19.83 -1.79
CA ILE A 132 -5.57 -20.47 -2.18
C ILE A 132 -6.42 -19.53 -3.03
N GLN A 133 -6.46 -18.25 -2.68
CA GLN A 133 -7.20 -17.25 -3.45
C GLN A 133 -6.59 -17.04 -4.84
N MET A 134 -5.27 -17.02 -4.95
CA MET A 134 -4.56 -16.89 -6.22
C MET A 134 -4.73 -18.13 -7.10
N ASP A 135 -4.60 -19.33 -6.51
CA ASP A 135 -4.89 -20.59 -7.20
C ASP A 135 -6.33 -20.64 -7.74
N PHE A 136 -7.30 -20.26 -6.91
CA PHE A 136 -8.70 -20.18 -7.31
C PHE A 136 -8.89 -19.21 -8.48
N ALA A 137 -8.45 -17.96 -8.32
CA ALA A 137 -8.59 -16.92 -9.34
C ALA A 137 -7.95 -17.34 -10.68
N TRP A 138 -6.77 -17.96 -10.63
CA TRP A 138 -6.00 -18.28 -11.82
C TRP A 138 -6.42 -19.58 -12.52
N TYR A 139 -6.93 -20.57 -11.79
CA TYR A 139 -7.19 -21.90 -12.34
C TYR A 139 -8.64 -22.37 -12.23
N HIS A 140 -9.44 -21.82 -11.31
CA HIS A 140 -10.71 -22.41 -10.91
C HIS A 140 -11.90 -21.44 -10.93
N ASP A 141 -11.70 -20.20 -11.38
CA ASP A 141 -12.76 -19.19 -11.53
C ASP A 141 -13.37 -19.18 -12.95
N GLY A 142 -13.31 -20.32 -13.64
CA GLY A 142 -13.93 -20.53 -14.96
C GLY A 142 -13.47 -19.55 -16.04
N SER A 143 -14.40 -18.84 -16.68
CA SER A 143 -14.08 -17.84 -17.71
C SER A 143 -13.29 -16.66 -17.15
N ASP A 144 -13.46 -16.35 -15.86
CA ASP A 144 -12.75 -15.25 -15.20
C ASP A 144 -11.25 -15.56 -15.05
N SER A 145 -10.88 -16.82 -14.86
CA SER A 145 -9.49 -17.26 -14.92
C SER A 145 -8.86 -17.07 -16.30
N THR A 146 -9.63 -17.31 -17.38
CA THR A 146 -9.15 -17.09 -18.75
C THR A 146 -8.97 -15.60 -19.02
N LEU A 147 -9.90 -14.78 -18.54
CA LEU A 147 -9.83 -13.33 -18.65
C LEU A 147 -8.59 -12.75 -17.94
N LEU A 148 -8.30 -13.18 -16.70
CA LEU A 148 -7.08 -12.76 -15.99
C LEU A 148 -5.81 -13.15 -16.75
N LYS A 149 -5.73 -14.39 -17.25
CA LYS A 149 -4.58 -14.87 -18.03
C LYS A 149 -4.37 -14.09 -19.32
N ASN A 150 -5.44 -13.63 -19.96
CA ASN A 150 -5.32 -12.78 -21.15
C ASN A 150 -4.78 -11.39 -20.81
N MET A 151 -5.15 -10.85 -19.64
CA MET A 151 -4.63 -9.57 -19.15
C MET A 151 -3.19 -9.66 -18.63
N SER A 152 -2.73 -10.85 -18.22
CA SER A 152 -1.44 -11.01 -17.55
C SER A 152 -0.21 -10.71 -18.41
N SER A 153 -0.37 -10.65 -19.73
CA SER A 153 0.69 -10.23 -20.66
C SER A 153 0.70 -8.73 -20.96
N GLY A 154 -0.26 -7.95 -20.43
CA GLY A 154 -0.37 -6.52 -20.68
C GLY A 154 0.75 -5.71 -20.02
N THR A 155 1.07 -4.54 -20.59
CA THR A 155 2.20 -3.70 -20.14
C THR A 155 1.81 -2.25 -19.89
N ASP A 156 0.51 -1.95 -19.81
CA ASP A 156 -0.01 -0.63 -19.42
C ASP A 156 -0.75 -0.76 -18.11
N THR A 157 -0.07 -0.37 -17.02
CA THR A 157 -0.57 -0.49 -15.64
C THR A 157 -1.92 0.20 -15.44
N GLU A 158 -2.14 1.38 -16.04
CA GLU A 158 -3.37 2.13 -15.85
C GLU A 158 -4.54 1.54 -16.63
N SER A 159 -4.30 1.12 -17.88
CA SER A 159 -5.30 0.45 -18.70
C SER A 159 -5.70 -0.88 -18.06
N LEU A 160 -4.73 -1.68 -17.60
CA LEU A 160 -4.97 -2.93 -16.89
C LEU A 160 -5.77 -2.73 -15.60
N ALA A 161 -5.47 -1.69 -14.81
CA ALA A 161 -6.22 -1.42 -13.59
C ALA A 161 -7.71 -1.17 -13.87
N VAL A 162 -8.03 -0.49 -14.96
CA VAL A 162 -9.41 -0.25 -15.41
C VAL A 162 -10.04 -1.52 -16.00
N ASP A 163 -9.30 -2.29 -16.79
CA ASP A 163 -9.81 -3.51 -17.41
C ASP A 163 -10.15 -4.57 -16.36
N ILE A 164 -9.31 -4.72 -15.33
CA ILE A 164 -9.59 -5.59 -14.18
C ILE A 164 -10.88 -5.13 -13.47
N LEU A 165 -11.00 -3.84 -13.14
CA LEU A 165 -12.19 -3.27 -12.50
C LEU A 165 -13.47 -3.54 -13.31
N LYS A 166 -13.41 -3.33 -14.63
CA LYS A 166 -14.57 -3.42 -15.53
C LYS A 166 -14.96 -4.84 -15.88
N HIS A 167 -13.99 -5.66 -16.23
CA HIS A 167 -14.24 -6.93 -16.88
C HIS A 167 -14.11 -8.11 -15.92
N TRP A 168 -13.16 -8.07 -14.99
CA TRP A 168 -12.95 -9.14 -14.03
C TRP A 168 -13.73 -8.95 -12.73
N GLU A 169 -13.59 -7.78 -12.07
CA GLU A 169 -14.34 -7.45 -10.85
C GLU A 169 -15.81 -7.14 -11.17
N ARG A 170 -16.04 -6.46 -12.30
CA ARG A 170 -17.37 -5.98 -12.72
C ARG A 170 -18.06 -5.14 -11.65
N ALA A 171 -17.28 -4.37 -10.89
CA ALA A 171 -17.75 -3.57 -9.77
C ALA A 171 -18.96 -2.69 -10.15
N GLY A 172 -19.83 -2.42 -9.17
CA GLY A 172 -20.96 -1.51 -9.36
C GLY A 172 -20.54 -0.10 -9.78
N THR A 173 -19.33 0.31 -9.38
CA THR A 173 -18.72 1.62 -9.66
C THR A 173 -17.76 1.61 -10.84
N LYS A 174 -17.71 0.54 -11.63
CA LYS A 174 -16.70 0.36 -12.70
C LYS A 174 -16.65 1.48 -13.75
N ASP A 175 -17.74 2.23 -13.94
CA ASP A 175 -17.83 3.35 -14.89
C ASP A 175 -17.63 4.72 -14.22
N ASP A 176 -17.47 4.76 -12.90
CA ASP A 176 -17.12 5.98 -12.17
C ASP A 176 -15.66 6.35 -12.46
N SER A 177 -15.47 7.54 -13.04
CA SER A 177 -14.16 8.07 -13.38
C SER A 177 -13.28 8.32 -12.16
N LEU A 178 -13.88 8.68 -11.01
CA LEU A 178 -13.15 8.85 -9.77
C LEU A 178 -12.60 7.49 -9.31
N GLU A 179 -13.44 6.47 -9.25
CA GLU A 179 -13.01 5.11 -8.86
C GLU A 179 -11.95 4.55 -9.81
N GLN A 180 -12.10 4.71 -11.13
CA GLN A 180 -11.06 4.31 -12.08
C GLN A 180 -9.71 5.00 -11.80
N ASN A 181 -9.72 6.32 -11.56
CA ASN A 181 -8.50 7.06 -11.22
C ASN A 181 -7.88 6.57 -9.91
N LYS A 182 -8.70 6.17 -8.94
CA LYS A 182 -8.23 5.58 -7.69
C LYS A 182 -7.50 4.26 -7.91
N ARG A 183 -8.06 3.34 -8.72
CA ARG A 183 -7.43 2.05 -9.07
C ARG A 183 -6.12 2.24 -9.83
N LYS A 184 -6.09 3.15 -10.82
CA LYS A 184 -4.86 3.51 -11.57
C LYS A 184 -3.75 4.00 -10.66
N THR A 185 -4.09 4.90 -9.74
CA THR A 185 -3.10 5.47 -8.82
C THR A 185 -2.53 4.39 -7.90
N SER A 186 -3.40 3.57 -7.31
CA SER A 186 -2.97 2.44 -6.48
C SER A 186 -2.06 1.48 -7.26
N ALA A 187 -2.44 1.11 -8.48
CA ALA A 187 -1.64 0.25 -9.35
C ALA A 187 -0.24 0.82 -9.62
N ASN A 188 -0.13 2.09 -9.99
CA ASN A 188 1.16 2.74 -10.21
C ASN A 188 2.01 2.78 -8.93
N ASN A 189 1.40 3.05 -7.77
CA ASN A 189 2.10 3.05 -6.49
C ASN A 189 2.69 1.66 -6.16
N TRP A 190 1.91 0.59 -6.37
CA TRP A 190 2.38 -0.78 -6.16
C TRP A 190 3.48 -1.17 -7.13
N TYR A 191 3.41 -0.71 -8.39
CA TYR A 191 4.48 -0.96 -9.36
C TYR A 191 5.80 -0.37 -8.89
N GLN A 192 5.77 0.92 -8.51
CA GLN A 192 6.92 1.66 -8.00
C GLN A 192 7.49 1.01 -6.73
N ARG A 193 6.60 0.68 -5.78
CA ARG A 193 6.97 0.11 -4.48
C ARG A 193 7.60 -1.28 -4.59
N LEU A 194 7.08 -2.14 -5.46
CA LEU A 194 7.52 -3.54 -5.57
C LEU A 194 8.72 -3.73 -6.52
N PHE A 195 8.81 -2.96 -7.60
CA PHE A 195 9.70 -3.30 -8.72
C PHE A 195 10.76 -2.26 -9.07
N GLU A 196 10.58 -0.99 -8.69
CA GLU A 196 11.57 0.05 -9.02
C GLU A 196 12.50 0.38 -7.85
N GLY A 197 12.29 -0.21 -6.67
CA GLY A 197 13.18 -0.06 -5.52
C GLY A 197 13.29 1.37 -4.99
N SER A 198 12.48 2.29 -5.52
CA SER A 198 12.23 3.55 -4.85
C SER A 198 11.63 3.23 -3.48
N LEU A 199 11.95 4.04 -2.48
CA LEU A 199 11.02 4.30 -1.37
C LEU A 199 9.78 5.02 -1.92
N GLY A 200 9.24 4.52 -3.03
CA GLY A 200 8.13 5.04 -3.79
C GLY A 200 6.91 4.61 -3.04
N ASN A 201 6.37 5.55 -2.26
CA ASN A 201 5.04 5.55 -1.67
C ASN A 201 4.41 4.15 -1.55
N GLY A 202 5.01 3.32 -0.69
CA GLY A 202 4.37 2.12 -0.18
C GLY A 202 3.07 2.56 0.46
N SER A 203 2.00 2.30 -0.26
CA SER A 203 0.68 2.86 -0.08
C SER A 203 0.62 4.39 0.02
N ALA A 204 0.72 5.08 -1.13
CA ALA A 204 -0.20 6.21 -1.34
C ALA A 204 -1.61 5.61 -1.45
N ASN A 205 -2.18 5.32 -0.27
CA ASN A 205 -3.51 4.83 0.05
C ASN A 205 -4.58 5.69 -0.62
N ILE A 206 -4.81 5.49 -1.92
CA ILE A 206 -6.05 5.93 -2.53
C ILE A 206 -7.03 4.80 -2.25
N GLY A 207 -7.98 5.04 -1.36
CA GLY A 207 -8.86 4.03 -0.77
C GLY A 207 -9.14 4.25 0.73
N GLY A 208 -8.37 5.12 1.41
CA GLY A 208 -8.60 5.38 2.84
C GLY A 208 -7.80 6.47 3.53
N GLY A 209 -6.96 7.26 2.84
CA GLY A 209 -6.26 8.40 3.47
C GLY A 209 -5.39 7.98 4.66
N LYS A 210 -4.65 6.88 4.51
CA LYS A 210 -3.74 6.36 5.53
C LYS A 210 -2.28 6.57 5.13
N ILE A 211 -1.44 6.97 6.07
CA ILE A 211 0.02 6.99 5.91
C ILE A 211 0.55 6.21 7.10
N ASP A 212 1.14 5.04 6.86
CA ASP A 212 1.42 4.05 7.92
C ASP A 212 2.27 4.62 9.07
N ILE A 213 3.33 5.37 8.72
CA ILE A 213 4.18 6.08 9.68
C ILE A 213 3.37 6.99 10.61
N LEU A 214 2.29 7.59 10.11
CA LEU A 214 1.42 8.50 10.86
C LEU A 214 0.26 7.77 11.54
N GLU A 215 -0.21 6.65 10.99
CA GLU A 215 -1.19 5.76 11.63
C GLU A 215 -0.64 5.17 12.93
N ASP A 216 0.63 4.76 12.94
CA ASP A 216 1.30 4.19 14.12
C ASP A 216 1.32 5.15 15.32
N VAL A 217 1.21 6.44 15.06
CA VAL A 217 1.22 7.51 16.07
C VAL A 217 -0.12 8.21 16.23
N MET A 218 -1.19 7.71 15.62
CA MET A 218 -2.54 8.28 15.75
C MET A 218 -2.99 8.33 17.22
N GLY A 219 -3.54 9.47 17.62
CA GLY A 219 -3.96 9.73 18.99
C GLY A 219 -2.81 9.98 19.98
N GLN A 220 -1.56 9.90 19.54
CA GLN A 220 -0.39 10.10 20.40
C GLN A 220 0.14 11.53 20.29
N MET A 221 0.76 12.01 21.38
CA MET A 221 1.49 13.27 21.40
C MET A 221 2.93 13.03 20.91
N ILE A 222 3.28 13.63 19.77
CA ILE A 222 4.60 13.48 19.15
C ILE A 222 5.43 14.74 19.35
N ASN A 223 6.68 14.59 19.79
CA ASN A 223 7.66 15.68 19.89
C ASN A 223 7.13 16.94 20.59
N GLY A 224 6.50 16.77 21.76
CA GLY A 224 5.97 17.88 22.57
C GLY A 224 4.61 18.42 22.11
N GLY A 225 3.94 17.74 21.19
CA GLY A 225 2.53 17.99 20.90
C GLY A 225 2.24 19.19 19.99
N GLN A 226 3.25 19.73 19.32
CA GLN A 226 3.12 20.85 18.37
C GLN A 226 3.01 20.36 16.92
N CYS A 227 2.41 21.14 16.02
CA CYS A 227 2.28 20.79 14.59
C CYS A 227 3.64 20.52 13.93
N TYR A 228 4.64 21.35 14.27
CA TYR A 228 6.03 21.21 13.85
C TYR A 228 6.61 19.85 14.26
N GLY A 229 6.27 19.38 15.47
CA GLY A 229 6.76 18.13 16.02
C GLY A 229 6.32 16.89 15.25
N LEU A 230 5.05 16.84 14.82
CA LEU A 230 4.54 15.76 13.98
C LEU A 230 5.18 15.79 12.58
N THR A 231 5.30 16.98 11.99
CA THR A 231 5.98 17.16 10.70
C THR A 231 7.44 16.72 10.76
N ALA A 232 8.15 17.09 11.83
CA ALA A 232 9.53 16.68 12.05
C ALA A 232 9.68 15.15 12.17
N TYR A 233 8.75 14.49 12.88
CA TYR A 233 8.73 13.03 12.97
C TYR A 233 8.58 12.38 11.59
N TYR A 234 7.61 12.84 10.79
CA TYR A 234 7.36 12.31 9.45
C TYR A 234 8.57 12.52 8.52
N VAL A 235 9.07 13.75 8.44
CA VAL A 235 10.20 14.12 7.58
C VAL A 235 11.45 13.31 7.94
N GLN A 236 11.76 13.18 9.25
CA GLN A 236 12.92 12.44 9.70
C GLN A 236 12.81 10.94 9.40
N LYS A 237 11.62 10.34 9.56
CA LYS A 237 11.37 8.93 9.20
C LYS A 237 11.54 8.67 7.71
N LEU A 238 11.28 9.69 6.88
CA LEU A 238 11.48 9.62 5.43
C LEU A 238 12.88 10.05 4.97
N GLY A 239 13.83 10.24 5.90
CA GLY A 239 15.21 10.57 5.57
C GLY A 239 15.45 12.03 5.16
N GLY A 240 14.52 12.93 5.50
CA GLY A 240 14.68 14.36 5.31
C GLY A 240 15.57 15.03 6.37
N PRO A 241 15.66 16.37 6.35
CA PRO A 241 16.46 17.14 7.31
C PRO A 241 15.99 16.94 8.76
N GLN A 242 16.90 17.16 9.72
CA GLN A 242 16.55 17.19 11.13
C GLN A 242 15.83 18.50 11.47
N LEU A 243 14.52 18.40 11.71
CA LEU A 243 13.67 19.54 12.07
C LEU A 243 13.70 19.87 13.56
N MET A 244 13.60 18.85 14.44
CA MET A 244 13.63 19.08 15.88
C MET A 244 15.04 19.46 16.35
N GLY A 245 15.15 20.60 17.04
CA GLY A 245 16.41 21.11 17.57
C GLY A 245 17.25 21.90 16.55
N SER A 246 16.72 22.21 15.37
CA SER A 246 17.41 22.99 14.34
C SER A 246 17.54 24.49 14.66
N GLY A 247 16.73 24.99 15.61
CA GLY A 247 16.61 26.42 15.91
C GLY A 247 15.51 27.13 15.11
N PHE A 248 14.98 26.50 14.06
CA PHE A 248 13.80 26.99 13.35
C PHE A 248 12.51 26.63 14.10
N MET A 249 11.53 27.53 14.07
CA MET A 249 10.29 27.38 14.85
C MET A 249 9.00 27.78 14.12
N TYR A 250 9.10 28.34 12.92
CA TYR A 250 7.94 28.82 12.16
C TYR A 250 7.48 27.71 11.21
N ALA A 251 6.27 27.20 11.43
CA ALA A 251 5.68 26.18 10.58
C ALA A 251 5.48 26.69 9.14
N GLU A 252 5.12 27.97 8.98
CA GLU A 252 4.97 28.57 7.65
C GLU A 252 6.29 28.64 6.85
N SER A 253 7.44 28.64 7.53
CA SER A 253 8.78 28.81 6.93
C SER A 253 9.50 27.49 6.66
N ILE A 254 8.92 26.34 7.03
CA ILE A 254 9.54 25.01 6.86
C ILE A 254 10.07 24.80 5.43
N GLY A 255 9.35 25.27 4.41
CA GLY A 255 9.77 25.15 3.02
C GLY A 255 11.07 25.89 2.68
N SER A 256 11.38 27.00 3.35
CA SER A 256 12.60 27.81 3.13
C SER A 256 13.70 27.57 4.16
N ASP A 257 13.37 27.00 5.32
CA ASP A 257 14.29 26.85 6.46
C ASP A 257 15.37 25.79 6.22
N TYR A 258 15.13 24.83 5.32
CA TYR A 258 16.00 23.68 5.10
C TYR A 258 16.42 23.54 3.64
N ASP A 259 17.63 22.99 3.42
CA ASP A 259 18.08 22.58 2.08
C ASP A 259 17.44 21.25 1.69
N TRP A 260 16.15 21.28 1.36
CA TRP A 260 15.36 20.11 0.97
C TRP A 260 15.96 19.34 -0.20
N LYS A 261 16.61 20.05 -1.14
CA LYS A 261 17.22 19.44 -2.31
C LYS A 261 18.36 18.50 -1.95
N ALA A 262 19.12 18.80 -0.89
CA ALA A 262 20.19 17.93 -0.39
C ALA A 262 19.69 16.57 0.11
N TYR A 263 18.40 16.45 0.43
CA TYR A 263 17.76 15.23 0.91
C TYR A 263 16.91 14.52 -0.14
N ASP A 264 16.95 14.99 -1.39
CA ASP A 264 16.09 14.54 -2.50
C ASP A 264 14.59 14.87 -2.32
N TRP A 265 14.32 16.08 -1.81
CA TRP A 265 12.98 16.64 -1.72
C TRP A 265 12.87 17.87 -2.61
N GLU A 266 11.64 18.16 -3.04
CA GLU A 266 11.26 19.38 -3.73
C GLU A 266 10.36 20.26 -2.86
N VAL A 267 10.47 21.57 -3.09
CA VAL A 267 9.60 22.57 -2.46
C VAL A 267 8.85 23.31 -3.54
N ILE A 268 7.53 23.43 -3.38
CA ILE A 268 6.68 24.26 -4.23
C ILE A 268 6.11 25.37 -3.35
N PHE A 269 6.56 26.60 -3.59
CA PHE A 269 6.06 27.77 -2.87
C PHE A 269 4.78 28.29 -3.49
N ASN A 270 3.87 28.77 -2.63
CA ASN A 270 2.54 29.27 -3.02
C ASN A 270 1.79 28.30 -3.96
N PRO A 271 1.64 27.02 -3.57
CA PRO A 271 1.03 26.02 -4.44
C PRO A 271 -0.46 26.29 -4.65
N LYS A 272 -0.97 25.79 -5.76
CA LYS A 272 -2.40 25.66 -6.05
C LYS A 272 -2.90 24.30 -5.57
N TYR A 273 -4.20 24.18 -5.35
CA TYR A 273 -4.83 22.91 -5.00
C TYR A 273 -4.48 21.75 -5.96
N SER A 274 -4.38 22.04 -7.26
CA SER A 274 -4.02 21.05 -8.29
C SER A 274 -2.60 20.48 -8.16
N GLU A 275 -1.75 21.10 -7.34
CA GLU A 275 -0.36 20.69 -7.13
C GLU A 275 -0.20 19.80 -5.90
N LEU A 276 -1.25 19.67 -5.07
CA LEU A 276 -1.23 18.84 -3.87
C LEU A 276 -1.24 17.36 -4.23
N LYS A 277 -0.46 16.57 -3.50
CA LYS A 277 -0.47 15.11 -3.55
C LYS A 277 -0.46 14.53 -2.13
N ALA A 278 -0.93 13.29 -2.00
CA ALA A 278 -0.77 12.55 -0.77
C ALA A 278 0.73 12.38 -0.45
N GLY A 279 1.09 12.50 0.83
CA GLY A 279 2.47 12.49 1.32
C GLY A 279 3.13 13.87 1.37
N ASP A 280 2.55 14.91 0.75
CA ASP A 280 3.11 16.25 0.84
C ASP A 280 3.05 16.78 2.28
N VAL A 281 4.14 17.38 2.74
CA VAL A 281 4.10 18.29 3.89
C VAL A 281 3.50 19.60 3.39
N ILE A 282 2.43 20.07 4.02
CA ILE A 282 1.72 21.30 3.67
C ILE A 282 1.87 22.33 4.80
N ASN A 283 2.32 23.53 4.44
CA ASN A 283 2.57 24.63 5.39
C ASN A 283 1.62 25.80 5.13
N TRP A 284 0.89 26.22 6.15
CA TRP A 284 -0.05 27.34 6.09
C TRP A 284 0.55 28.59 6.73
N TYR A 285 0.36 29.74 6.07
CA TYR A 285 0.75 31.04 6.60
C TYR A 285 0.11 31.34 7.96
N ALA A 286 0.82 32.09 8.80
CA ALA A 286 0.30 32.70 10.02
C ALA A 286 -0.89 33.65 9.74
N GLY A 287 -1.73 33.87 10.77
CA GLY A 287 -2.84 34.83 10.73
C GLY A 287 -4.07 34.41 9.91
N GLN A 288 -4.18 33.15 9.49
CA GLN A 288 -5.37 32.64 8.80
C GLN A 288 -6.32 31.91 9.76
N ALA A 289 -7.54 31.59 9.33
CA ALA A 289 -8.52 30.94 10.20
C ALA A 289 -8.05 29.57 10.71
N LEU A 290 -7.37 28.78 9.87
CA LEU A 290 -6.72 27.51 10.26
C LEU A 290 -5.50 27.71 11.19
N SER A 291 -4.85 28.86 11.13
CA SER A 291 -3.55 29.14 11.76
C SER A 291 -3.48 30.58 12.30
N PRO A 292 -4.33 30.96 13.27
CA PRO A 292 -4.53 32.36 13.66
C PRO A 292 -3.34 32.96 14.42
N GLY A 293 -2.42 32.14 14.91
CA GLY A 293 -1.19 32.57 15.59
C GLY A 293 -0.11 33.10 14.66
N THR A 294 1.07 33.39 15.23
CA THR A 294 2.22 34.00 14.52
C THR A 294 3.19 33.01 13.88
N TYR A 295 3.04 31.70 14.14
CA TYR A 295 3.99 30.68 13.67
C TYR A 295 3.57 29.98 12.38
N GLY A 296 2.31 30.18 11.94
CA GLY A 296 1.69 29.36 10.92
C GLY A 296 1.25 27.99 11.44
N HIS A 297 0.98 27.06 10.52
CA HIS A 297 0.63 25.67 10.84
C HIS A 297 1.19 24.72 9.78
N THR A 298 1.33 23.45 10.12
CA THR A 298 1.83 22.42 9.19
C THR A 298 1.12 21.09 9.41
N GLY A 299 1.01 20.31 8.33
CA GLY A 299 0.42 18.98 8.33
C GLY A 299 0.96 18.12 7.19
N ILE A 300 0.52 16.87 7.13
CA ILE A 300 0.86 15.94 6.05
C ILE A 300 -0.43 15.57 5.31
N ILE A 301 -0.45 15.72 3.99
CA ILE A 301 -1.63 15.38 3.18
C ILE A 301 -1.79 13.87 3.12
N ALA A 302 -2.91 13.37 3.61
CA ALA A 302 -3.26 11.96 3.62
C ALA A 302 -3.90 11.52 2.29
N SER A 303 -4.80 12.36 1.74
CA SER A 303 -5.53 12.07 0.51
C SER A 303 -6.07 13.33 -0.14
N ILE A 304 -6.25 13.29 -1.46
CA ILE A 304 -6.96 14.33 -2.24
C ILE A 304 -8.33 13.77 -2.62
N GLU A 305 -9.39 14.49 -2.28
CA GLU A 305 -10.79 14.01 -2.42
C GLU A 305 -11.53 14.66 -3.61
N GLY A 306 -10.89 15.61 -4.30
CA GLY A 306 -11.50 16.39 -5.38
C GLY A 306 -12.23 17.64 -4.87
N GLU A 307 -12.58 18.54 -5.78
CA GLU A 307 -13.37 19.76 -5.48
C GLU A 307 -12.80 20.65 -4.36
N GLY A 308 -11.48 20.68 -4.22
CA GLY A 308 -10.81 21.44 -3.17
C GLY A 308 -10.79 20.75 -1.80
N LYS A 309 -11.33 19.52 -1.68
CA LYS A 309 -11.30 18.71 -0.46
C LYS A 309 -10.08 17.81 -0.41
N PHE A 310 -9.57 17.63 0.79
CA PHE A 310 -8.44 16.76 1.08
C PHE A 310 -8.41 16.44 2.58
N THR A 311 -7.77 15.35 2.96
CA THR A 311 -7.56 14.98 4.36
C THR A 311 -6.09 15.13 4.72
N THR A 312 -5.82 15.53 5.96
CA THR A 312 -4.47 15.75 6.50
C THR A 312 -4.29 15.04 7.83
N TYR A 313 -3.03 14.69 8.14
CA TYR A 313 -2.57 14.42 9.49
C TYR A 313 -1.99 15.70 10.09
N GLU A 314 -2.48 16.06 11.25
CA GLU A 314 -2.04 17.27 11.94
C GLU A 314 -1.98 17.02 13.44
N GLN A 315 -1.20 17.87 14.12
CA GLN A 315 -1.11 17.91 15.57
C GLN A 315 -1.21 19.36 16.03
N ASN A 316 -1.75 19.58 17.23
CA ASN A 316 -2.06 20.91 17.76
C ASN A 316 -3.05 21.70 16.87
N ALA A 317 -4.04 20.99 16.34
CA ALA A 317 -5.18 21.56 15.64
C ALA A 317 -6.45 21.33 16.47
N GLY A 318 -7.63 21.22 15.84
CA GLY A 318 -8.92 21.16 16.54
C GLY A 318 -9.10 20.01 17.55
N GLN A 319 -8.38 18.90 17.42
CA GLN A 319 -8.40 17.76 18.36
C GLN A 319 -7.28 17.82 19.40
N GLY A 320 -6.55 18.93 19.47
CA GLY A 320 -5.50 19.16 20.46
C GLY A 320 -4.13 18.62 20.07
N GLN A 321 -3.30 18.37 21.09
CA GLN A 321 -1.86 18.09 20.95
C GLN A 321 -1.54 16.62 20.62
N ILE A 322 -2.37 16.00 19.79
CA ILE A 322 -2.22 14.61 19.34
C ILE A 322 -2.19 14.55 17.81
N CYS A 323 -1.56 13.52 17.25
CA CYS A 323 -1.70 13.18 15.83
C CYS A 323 -3.16 12.81 15.55
N ALA A 324 -3.82 13.57 14.69
CA ALA A 324 -5.20 13.34 14.31
C ALA A 324 -5.42 13.65 12.83
N ARG A 325 -6.49 13.06 12.28
CA ARG A 325 -6.94 13.34 10.92
C ARG A 325 -7.92 14.50 10.88
N TYR A 326 -7.82 15.31 9.84
CA TYR A 326 -8.72 16.41 9.58
C TYR A 326 -9.12 16.45 8.11
N SER A 327 -10.41 16.67 7.85
CA SER A 327 -10.86 17.06 6.52
C SER A 327 -10.64 18.56 6.36
N ARG A 328 -10.13 18.96 5.20
CA ARG A 328 -9.81 20.33 4.84
C ARG A 328 -10.49 20.74 3.55
N GLN A 329 -10.92 22.00 3.49
CA GLN A 329 -11.49 22.59 2.29
C GLN A 329 -10.66 23.81 1.85
N TRP A 330 -10.02 23.67 0.69
CA TRP A 330 -9.27 24.74 0.05
C TRP A 330 -10.17 25.96 -0.20
N GLY A 331 -9.67 27.14 0.16
CA GLY A 331 -10.38 28.41 -0.01
C GLY A 331 -11.43 28.71 1.05
N ARG A 332 -11.72 27.77 1.98
CA ARG A 332 -12.70 27.97 3.06
C ARG A 332 -12.03 28.24 4.40
N GLU A 333 -11.15 27.35 4.83
CA GLU A 333 -10.46 27.43 6.14
C GLU A 333 -9.15 28.22 6.06
N PHE A 334 -8.63 28.38 4.85
CA PHE A 334 -7.45 29.15 4.50
C PHE A 334 -7.60 29.62 3.05
N THR A 335 -6.92 30.71 2.71
CA THR A 335 -6.97 31.34 1.37
C THR A 335 -5.71 31.10 0.56
N ARG A 336 -4.61 30.75 1.23
CA ARG A 336 -3.30 30.51 0.63
C ARG A 336 -2.46 29.59 1.52
N VAL A 337 -1.48 28.93 0.91
CA VAL A 337 -0.53 28.00 1.53
C VAL A 337 0.87 28.54 1.25
N SER A 338 1.79 28.48 2.21
CA SER A 338 3.14 29.02 2.03
C SER A 338 3.99 28.12 1.14
N SER A 339 3.95 26.82 1.41
CA SER A 339 4.67 25.81 0.65
C SER A 339 4.04 24.44 0.80
N ILE A 340 4.28 23.59 -0.20
CA ILE A 340 4.31 22.14 -0.01
C ILE A 340 5.73 21.63 -0.19
N ILE A 341 6.12 20.64 0.59
CA ILE A 341 7.37 19.90 0.41
C ILE A 341 7.03 18.45 0.09
N ARG A 342 7.67 17.92 -0.95
CA ARG A 342 7.45 16.57 -1.44
C ARG A 342 8.79 15.84 -1.56
N LYS A 343 8.83 14.59 -1.12
CA LYS A 343 9.94 13.69 -1.42
C LYS A 343 9.86 13.24 -2.89
N LYS A 344 10.98 13.29 -3.61
CA LYS A 344 11.02 12.97 -5.04
C LYS A 344 10.89 11.48 -5.32
#